data_AF-G3AXX3-F1
#
_entry.id   AF-G3AXX3-F1
#
_cell.length_a   1.000
_cell.length_b   1.000
_cell.length_c   1.000
_cell.angle_alpha   90.00
_cell.angle_beta   90.00
_cell.angle_gamma   90.00
#
_symmetry.space_group_name_H-M   'P 1'
#
loop_
_entity.id
_entity.type
_entity.pdbx_description
1 polymer ?
#
loop_
_entity_poly.entity_id
_entity_poly.type
_entity_poly.pdbx_seq_one_letter_code
_entity_poly.pdbx_strand_id
1 'polypeptide(L)'
;MKNYDLIISPGNDNVKFTVRENSSFQAIKGPIFVVLLAYLVNILVGLRTKLSPLTLELVDYFHVAAVAAISALVYCRQEREDVMLVMKNMGIQLNSKSSWKFVPKHHKNIFVPLSDIIDLVIHEGFYGYGHIIFYMCVLTKSTNTNRNDEMIKVVFSELLPKKDLLVTVWKQSREMLFGSNKRYFRRVPGQGLKLVD
;
A
#
# COMPACT_ATOMS: atom_id res chain seq x y z
N MET A 1 -8.46 16.51 -2.79
CA MET A 1 -7.27 15.80 -3.33
C MET A 1 -6.52 15.24 -2.13
N LYS A 2 -6.23 13.94 -2.06
CA LYS A 2 -5.58 13.35 -0.88
C LYS A 2 -4.14 13.88 -0.76
N ASN A 3 -3.74 14.25 0.46
CA ASN A 3 -2.37 14.64 0.76
C ASN A 3 -1.58 13.41 1.18
N TYR A 4 -0.43 13.22 0.54
CA TYR A 4 0.48 12.12 0.80
C TYR A 4 1.83 12.70 1.18
N ASP A 5 2.44 12.09 2.20
CA ASP A 5 3.78 12.44 2.61
C ASP A 5 4.75 11.40 2.03
N LEU A 6 5.74 11.87 1.29
CA LEU A 6 6.85 11.05 0.80
C LEU A 6 8.03 11.19 1.76
N ILE A 7 8.36 10.09 2.43
CA ILE A 7 9.54 10.00 3.30
C ILE A 7 10.61 9.22 2.54
N ILE A 8 11.76 9.85 2.36
CA ILE A 8 12.93 9.25 1.73
C ILE A 8 13.94 8.95 2.84
N SER A 9 14.28 7.67 3.00
CA SER A 9 15.30 7.23 3.95
C SER A 9 16.49 6.67 3.16
N PRO A 10 17.53 7.48 2.92
CA PRO A 10 18.74 7.01 2.23
C PRO A 10 19.57 6.13 3.17
N GLY A 11 20.13 5.05 2.62
CA GLY A 11 21.20 4.26 3.21
C GLY A 11 22.40 4.21 2.25
N ASN A 12 23.47 3.51 2.65
CA ASN A 12 24.71 3.47 1.86
C ASN A 12 24.51 2.82 0.48
N ASP A 13 23.82 1.67 0.44
CA ASP A 13 23.58 0.89 -0.78
C ASP A 13 22.08 0.68 -1.07
N ASN A 14 21.21 1.40 -0.36
CA ASN A 14 19.78 1.32 -0.57
C ASN A 14 19.10 2.67 -0.36
N VAL A 15 17.92 2.84 -0.96
CA VAL A 15 17.05 3.98 -0.70
C VAL A 15 15.64 3.45 -0.48
N LYS A 16 15.05 3.85 0.65
CA LYS A 16 13.67 3.48 1.00
C LYS A 16 12.76 4.68 0.79
N PHE A 17 11.77 4.50 -0.07
CA PHE A 17 10.68 5.43 -0.30
C PHE A 17 9.45 4.93 0.44
N THR A 18 8.92 5.75 1.34
CA THR A 18 7.68 5.46 2.07
C THR A 18 6.67 6.53 1.74
N VAL A 19 5.54 6.12 1.18
CA VAL A 19 4.39 6.99 0.93
C VAL A 19 3.33 6.67 1.97
N ARG A 20 2.86 7.68 2.69
CA ARG A 20 1.82 7.53 3.71
C ARG A 20 0.64 8.43 3.41
N GLU A 21 -0.56 7.92 3.65
CA GLU A 21 -1.76 8.75 3.66
C GLU A 21 -1.79 9.60 4.92
N ASN A 22 -1.84 10.93 4.75
CA ASN A 22 -2.05 11.84 5.87
C ASN A 22 -3.53 11.81 6.26
N SER A 23 -3.88 10.83 7.10
CA SER A 23 -5.26 10.61 7.53
C SER A 23 -5.48 11.13 8.97
N SER A 24 -6.28 12.18 9.11
CA SER A 24 -6.73 12.66 10.43
C SER A 24 -7.48 11.57 11.22
N PHE A 25 -8.04 10.58 10.52
CA PHE A 25 -8.78 9.47 11.12
C PHE A 25 -7.96 8.65 12.13
N GLN A 26 -6.64 8.51 11.96
CA GLN A 26 -5.82 7.80 12.95
C GLN A 26 -5.64 8.55 14.27
N ALA A 27 -5.56 9.88 14.22
CA ALA A 27 -5.48 10.69 15.44
C ALA A 27 -6.75 10.54 16.30
N ILE A 28 -7.90 10.36 15.66
CA ILE A 28 -9.22 10.26 16.33
C ILE A 28 -9.57 8.79 16.67
N LYS A 29 -8.88 7.80 16.07
CA LYS A 29 -9.15 6.38 16.29
C LYS A 29 -8.97 5.96 17.77
N GLY A 30 -7.92 6.44 18.41
CA GLY A 30 -7.62 6.16 19.83
C GLY A 30 -8.77 6.56 20.75
N PRO A 31 -9.19 7.84 20.79
CA PRO A 31 -10.28 8.27 21.67
C PRO A 31 -11.61 7.60 21.32
N ILE A 32 -11.93 7.39 20.03
CA ILE A 32 -13.16 6.67 19.64
C ILE A 32 -13.17 5.25 20.22
N PHE A 33 -12.06 4.53 20.11
CA PHE A 33 -11.96 3.17 20.64
C PHE A 33 -12.13 3.13 22.17
N VAL A 34 -11.55 4.10 22.90
CA VAL A 34 -11.71 4.22 24.36
C VAL A 34 -13.16 4.47 24.74
N VAL A 35 -13.87 5.36 24.04
CA VAL A 35 -15.29 5.65 24.29
C VAL A 35 -16.15 4.41 24.03
N LEU A 36 -15.92 3.71 22.92
CA LEU A 36 -16.65 2.47 22.60
C LEU A 36 -16.39 1.37 23.63
N LEU A 37 -15.15 1.22 24.10
CA LEU A 37 -14.78 0.24 25.13
C LEU A 37 -15.44 0.58 26.47
N ALA A 38 -15.41 1.84 26.88
CA ALA A 38 -16.08 2.30 28.10
C ALA A 38 -17.59 2.09 28.04
N TYR A 39 -18.20 2.36 26.88
CA TYR A 39 -19.62 2.10 26.64
C TYR A 39 -19.96 0.60 26.73
N LEU A 40 -19.13 -0.26 26.13
CA LEU A 40 -19.28 -1.71 26.20
C LEU A 40 -19.20 -2.23 27.64
N VAL A 41 -18.24 -1.72 28.44
CA VAL A 41 -18.12 -2.07 29.86
C VAL A 41 -19.37 -1.65 30.65
N ASN A 42 -19.92 -0.46 30.41
CA ASN A 42 -21.15 0.00 31.06
C ASN A 42 -22.34 -0.91 30.75
N ILE A 43 -22.51 -1.35 29.49
CA ILE A 43 -23.57 -2.29 29.11
C ILE A 43 -23.39 -3.63 29.83
N LEU A 44 -22.18 -4.18 29.87
CA LEU A 44 -21.92 -5.46 30.53
C LEU A 44 -22.18 -5.41 32.04
N VAL A 45 -21.82 -4.31 32.71
CA VAL A 45 -22.11 -4.10 34.13
C VAL A 45 -23.62 -3.97 34.37
N GLY A 46 -24.33 -3.24 33.53
CA GLY A 46 -25.79 -3.10 33.59
C GLY A 46 -26.55 -4.39 33.31
N LEU A 47 -26.00 -5.27 32.45
CA LEU A 47 -26.54 -6.60 32.18
C LEU A 47 -26.39 -7.52 33.40
N ARG A 48 -25.24 -7.43 34.10
CA ARG A 48 -24.97 -8.25 35.29
C ARG A 48 -25.91 -7.94 36.45
N THR A 49 -26.37 -6.70 36.57
CA THR A 49 -27.21 -6.25 37.69
C THR A 49 -28.72 -6.45 37.45
N LYS A 50 -29.14 -6.74 36.22
CA LYS A 50 -30.54 -6.98 35.86
C LYS A 50 -30.81 -8.48 35.74
N LEU A 51 -31.68 -8.99 36.60
CA LEU A 51 -32.05 -10.41 36.71
C LEU A 51 -33.56 -10.56 36.41
N SER A 52 -34.00 -10.44 35.14
CA SER A 52 -35.44 -10.60 34.78
C SER A 52 -35.65 -11.03 33.31
N PRO A 53 -36.79 -11.66 32.95
CA PRO A 53 -36.80 -12.81 32.04
C PRO A 53 -36.92 -12.49 30.53
N LEU A 54 -36.11 -13.23 29.77
CA LEU A 54 -36.22 -13.69 28.37
C LEU A 54 -36.37 -12.69 27.21
N THR A 55 -37.23 -11.67 27.26
CA THR A 55 -37.46 -10.78 26.09
C THR A 55 -36.51 -9.59 26.02
N LEU A 56 -35.89 -9.23 27.15
CA LEU A 56 -34.85 -8.19 27.24
C LEU A 56 -33.46 -8.72 26.86
N GLU A 57 -33.21 -10.02 26.97
CA GLU A 57 -31.88 -10.63 26.77
C GLU A 57 -31.40 -10.56 25.30
N LEU A 58 -32.30 -10.72 24.33
CA LEU A 58 -31.93 -10.71 22.91
C LEU A 58 -31.52 -9.30 22.42
N VAL A 59 -32.24 -8.26 22.86
CA VAL A 59 -31.95 -6.88 22.50
C VAL A 59 -30.63 -6.46 23.10
N ASP A 60 -30.39 -6.76 24.37
CA ASP A 60 -29.15 -6.43 25.04
C ASP A 60 -27.96 -7.20 24.45
N TYR A 61 -28.13 -8.48 24.10
CA TYR A 61 -27.08 -9.27 23.42
C TYR A 61 -26.76 -8.72 22.03
N PHE A 62 -27.77 -8.31 21.26
CA PHE A 62 -27.57 -7.66 19.96
C PHE A 62 -26.82 -6.34 20.11
N HIS A 63 -27.13 -5.53 21.13
CA HIS A 63 -26.42 -4.28 21.41
C HIS A 63 -24.96 -4.53 21.77
N VAL A 64 -24.67 -5.53 22.63
CA VAL A 64 -23.29 -5.92 22.96
C VAL A 64 -22.55 -6.37 21.70
N ALA A 65 -23.17 -7.23 20.89
CA ALA A 65 -22.58 -7.72 19.64
C ALA A 65 -22.31 -6.57 18.65
N ALA A 66 -23.25 -5.61 18.52
CA ALA A 66 -23.09 -4.45 17.65
C ALA A 66 -21.94 -3.54 18.11
N VAL A 67 -21.85 -3.23 19.40
CA VAL A 67 -20.76 -2.40 19.94
C VAL A 67 -19.41 -3.10 19.80
N ALA A 68 -19.36 -4.42 20.06
CA ALA A 68 -18.16 -5.22 19.85
C ALA A 68 -17.73 -5.23 18.37
N ALA A 69 -18.67 -5.40 17.44
CA ALA A 69 -18.42 -5.37 16.01
C ALA A 69 -17.91 -4.00 15.54
N ILE A 70 -18.54 -2.90 15.99
CA ILE A 70 -18.09 -1.53 15.67
C ILE A 70 -16.69 -1.28 16.22
N SER A 71 -16.42 -1.69 17.46
CA SER A 71 -15.09 -1.58 18.07
C SER A 71 -14.04 -2.36 17.29
N ALA A 72 -14.36 -3.58 16.86
CA ALA A 72 -13.50 -4.40 16.02
C ALA A 72 -13.24 -3.75 14.65
N LEU A 73 -14.27 -3.17 14.01
CA LEU A 73 -14.14 -2.43 12.76
C LEU A 73 -13.21 -1.22 12.91
N VAL A 74 -13.41 -0.40 13.94
CA VAL A 74 -12.54 0.74 14.25
C VAL A 74 -11.10 0.27 14.47
N TYR A 75 -10.90 -0.80 15.25
CA TYR A 75 -9.58 -1.35 15.54
C TYR A 75 -8.86 -1.91 14.30
N CYS A 76 -9.62 -2.56 13.40
CA CYS A 76 -9.08 -3.17 12.20
C CYS A 76 -8.76 -2.19 11.07
N ARG A 77 -9.27 -0.96 11.15
CA ARG A 77 -8.91 0.11 10.23
C ARG A 77 -7.50 0.62 10.53
N GLN A 78 -6.64 0.75 9.54
CA GLN A 78 -5.25 1.19 9.66
C GLN A 78 -4.89 2.21 8.58
N GLU A 79 -3.78 2.92 8.74
CA GLU A 79 -3.27 3.80 7.69
C GLU A 79 -2.81 3.00 6.49
N ARG A 80 -3.09 3.55 5.32
CA ARG A 80 -2.48 3.09 4.09
C ARG A 80 -1.05 3.59 4.03
N GLU A 81 -0.16 2.68 3.69
CA GLU A 81 1.27 2.96 3.57
C GLU A 81 1.82 2.08 2.47
N ASP A 82 2.49 2.68 1.50
CA ASP A 82 3.21 1.94 0.48
C ASP A 82 4.71 2.25 0.60
N VAL A 83 5.53 1.20 0.45
CA VAL A 83 6.97 1.25 0.61
C VAL A 83 7.62 0.64 -0.62
N MET A 84 8.60 1.35 -1.16
CA MET A 84 9.51 0.87 -2.20
C MET A 84 10.93 0.96 -1.66
N LEU A 85 11.60 -0.18 -1.54
CA LEU A 85 13.00 -0.26 -1.18
C LEU A 85 13.81 -0.60 -2.43
N VAL A 86 14.72 0.29 -2.80
CA VAL A 86 15.64 0.09 -3.92
C VAL A 86 16.99 -0.30 -3.35
N MET A 87 17.52 -1.45 -3.76
CA MET A 87 18.80 -1.98 -3.30
C MET A 87 19.75 -2.06 -4.48
N LYS A 88 20.88 -1.37 -4.36
CA LYS A 88 21.94 -1.34 -5.38
C LYS A 88 22.41 -2.77 -5.68
N ASN A 89 22.58 -3.09 -6.96
CA ASN A 89 23.00 -4.41 -7.45
C ASN A 89 22.09 -5.60 -7.08
N MET A 90 20.94 -5.36 -6.43
CA MET A 90 20.02 -6.43 -6.00
C MET A 90 18.67 -6.33 -6.68
N GLY A 91 18.03 -5.15 -6.66
CA GLY A 91 16.70 -4.96 -7.23
C GLY A 91 15.78 -4.11 -6.37
N ILE A 92 14.48 -4.36 -6.48
CA ILE A 92 13.43 -3.55 -5.83
C ILE A 92 12.56 -4.45 -4.97
N GLN A 93 12.27 -4.02 -3.74
CA GLN A 93 11.25 -4.62 -2.89
C GLN A 93 10.07 -3.65 -2.74
N LEU A 94 8.87 -4.14 -3.04
CA LEU A 94 7.61 -3.42 -2.92
C LEU A 94 6.81 -3.99 -1.76
N ASN A 95 6.26 -3.13 -0.91
CA ASN A 95 5.40 -3.52 0.20
C ASN A 95 4.24 -2.52 0.31
N SER A 96 3.02 -3.02 0.38
CA SER A 96 1.81 -2.21 0.45
C SER A 96 0.94 -2.61 1.64
N LYS A 97 0.49 -1.61 2.39
CA LYS A 97 -0.46 -1.76 3.50
C LYS A 97 -1.79 -1.13 3.12
N SER A 98 -2.82 -1.96 3.02
CA SER A 98 -4.19 -1.48 2.76
C SER A 98 -4.87 -0.92 4.01
N SER A 99 -6.01 -0.25 3.84
CA SER A 99 -6.79 0.39 4.93
C SER A 99 -7.33 -0.55 5.99
N TRP A 100 -7.50 -1.84 5.66
CA TRP A 100 -8.14 -2.80 6.54
C TRP A 100 -7.21 -3.97 6.78
N LYS A 101 -7.02 -4.35 8.05
CA LYS A 101 -6.11 -5.45 8.44
C LYS A 101 -6.50 -6.80 7.84
N PHE A 102 -7.78 -6.99 7.55
CA PHE A 102 -8.37 -8.27 7.10
C PHE A 102 -8.56 -8.39 5.58
N VAL A 103 -8.24 -7.35 4.79
CA VAL A 103 -8.27 -7.48 3.33
C VAL A 103 -7.13 -8.41 2.90
N PRO A 104 -7.40 -9.51 2.17
CA PRO A 104 -6.39 -10.42 1.66
C PRO A 104 -5.36 -9.65 0.84
N LYS A 105 -4.09 -9.80 1.21
CA LYS A 105 -2.99 -8.97 0.69
C LYS A 105 -2.49 -9.56 -0.61
N HIS A 106 -2.89 -9.00 -1.75
CA HIS A 106 -2.34 -9.43 -3.04
C HIS A 106 -0.86 -9.04 -3.22
N HIS A 107 -0.33 -8.07 -2.47
CA HIS A 107 1.01 -7.51 -2.68
C HIS A 107 1.81 -7.30 -1.38
N LYS A 108 1.85 -8.30 -0.49
CA LYS A 108 2.40 -8.12 0.87
C LYS A 108 3.91 -7.84 0.89
N ASN A 109 4.68 -8.37 -0.06
CA ASN A 109 6.09 -8.10 -0.28
C ASN A 109 6.46 -8.69 -1.65
N ILE A 110 6.71 -7.85 -2.66
CA ILE A 110 7.15 -8.31 -3.97
C ILE A 110 8.60 -7.90 -4.13
N PHE A 111 9.48 -8.88 -4.27
CA PHE A 111 10.86 -8.63 -4.64
C PHE A 111 11.03 -8.82 -6.14
N VAL A 112 11.65 -7.84 -6.79
CA VAL A 112 11.97 -7.85 -8.21
C VAL A 112 13.49 -7.83 -8.35
N PRO A 113 14.12 -8.95 -8.74
CA PRO A 113 15.56 -9.01 -8.96
C PRO A 113 16.01 -8.06 -10.06
N LEU A 114 17.19 -7.46 -9.91
CA LEU A 114 17.75 -6.54 -10.91
C LEU A 114 17.89 -7.18 -12.30
N SER A 115 18.18 -8.48 -12.39
CA SER A 115 18.28 -9.24 -13.65
C SER A 115 17.00 -9.18 -14.48
N ASP A 116 15.86 -9.12 -13.78
CA ASP A 116 14.53 -9.22 -14.37
C ASP A 116 13.97 -7.84 -14.68
N ILE A 117 14.51 -6.78 -14.08
CA ILE A 117 14.08 -5.40 -14.34
C ILE A 117 14.51 -5.00 -15.76
N ILE A 118 13.55 -4.52 -16.55
CA ILE A 118 13.80 -3.86 -17.83
C ILE A 118 14.01 -2.37 -17.58
N ASP A 119 13.01 -1.72 -16.98
CA ASP A 119 13.07 -0.31 -16.61
C ASP A 119 11.95 0.04 -15.60
N LEU A 120 12.02 1.24 -15.04
CA LEU A 120 10.94 1.86 -14.30
C LEU A 120 10.30 2.92 -15.18
N VAL A 121 8.97 2.92 -15.25
CA VAL A 121 8.22 3.86 -16.08
C VAL A 121 7.08 4.48 -15.29
N ILE A 122 6.75 5.72 -15.65
CA ILE A 122 5.55 6.40 -15.16
C ILE A 122 4.57 6.41 -16.31
N HIS A 123 3.40 5.80 -16.11
CA HIS A 123 2.32 5.79 -17.08
C HIS A 123 1.14 6.62 -16.58
N GLU A 124 0.44 7.22 -17.53
CA GLU A 124 -0.89 7.76 -17.32
C GLU A 124 -1.93 6.66 -17.52
N GLY A 125 -2.99 6.70 -16.72
CA GLY A 125 -4.11 5.77 -16.86
C GLY A 125 -5.39 6.35 -16.30
N PHE A 126 -6.48 5.63 -16.52
CA PHE A 126 -7.80 6.01 -16.02
C PHE A 126 -8.12 5.23 -14.75
N TYR A 127 -8.63 5.93 -13.73
CA TYR A 127 -9.06 5.35 -12.47
C TYR A 127 -10.52 5.71 -12.19
N GLY A 128 -11.34 4.69 -11.93
CA GLY A 128 -12.78 4.86 -11.70
C GLY A 128 -13.51 5.46 -12.92
N TYR A 129 -14.32 6.49 -12.69
CA TYR A 129 -15.16 7.16 -13.70
C TYR A 129 -14.37 8.11 -14.63
N GLY A 130 -13.19 7.69 -15.10
CA GLY A 130 -12.40 8.45 -16.08
C GLY A 130 -11.47 9.52 -15.49
N HIS A 131 -11.12 9.43 -14.20
CA HIS A 131 -10.08 10.31 -13.64
C HIS A 131 -8.71 9.89 -14.18
N ILE A 132 -7.95 10.85 -14.71
CA ILE A 132 -6.58 10.62 -15.16
C ILE A 132 -5.66 10.59 -13.93
N ILE A 133 -4.96 9.47 -13.77
CA ILE A 133 -3.95 9.27 -12.74
C ILE A 133 -2.60 8.97 -13.39
N PHE A 134 -1.53 9.26 -12.66
CA PHE A 134 -0.21 8.78 -12.98
C PHE A 134 0.15 7.66 -12.00
N TYR A 135 0.72 6.58 -12.50
CA TYR A 135 1.22 5.48 -11.68
C TYR A 135 2.60 5.07 -12.19
N MET A 136 3.46 4.65 -11.28
CA MET A 136 4.76 4.11 -11.62
C MET A 136 4.69 2.59 -11.65
N CYS A 137 5.38 1.95 -12.58
CA CYS A 137 5.50 0.50 -12.59
C CYS A 137 6.93 0.06 -12.91
N VAL A 138 7.26 -1.12 -12.39
CA VAL A 138 8.48 -1.85 -12.73
C VAL A 138 8.12 -2.78 -13.88
N LEU A 139 8.79 -2.59 -15.02
CA LEU A 139 8.68 -3.49 -16.16
C LEU A 139 9.66 -4.65 -15.95
N THR A 140 9.16 -5.87 -16.01
CA THR A 140 9.97 -7.08 -15.83
C THR A 140 10.02 -7.92 -17.10
N LYS A 141 11.14 -8.59 -17.33
CA LYS A 141 11.29 -9.61 -18.37
C LYS A 141 10.34 -10.77 -18.06
N SER A 142 9.67 -11.30 -19.08
CA SER A 142 8.88 -12.52 -18.96
C SER A 142 9.83 -13.73 -19.01
N THR A 143 10.53 -14.00 -17.92
CA THR A 143 11.55 -15.07 -17.86
C THR A 143 10.99 -16.42 -17.44
N ASN A 144 9.80 -16.50 -16.85
CA ASN A 144 9.20 -17.75 -16.40
C ASN A 144 8.01 -18.19 -17.27
N THR A 145 8.04 -19.44 -17.70
CA THR A 145 6.95 -20.21 -18.32
C THR A 145 5.76 -20.47 -17.37
N ASN A 146 5.79 -19.92 -16.14
CA ASN A 146 4.72 -20.01 -15.16
C ASN A 146 3.74 -18.84 -15.34
N ARG A 147 2.46 -19.16 -15.57
CA ARG A 147 1.37 -18.25 -15.96
C ARG A 147 1.05 -17.07 -15.04
N ASN A 148 1.74 -16.90 -13.91
CA ASN A 148 1.38 -15.93 -12.86
C ASN A 148 2.42 -14.81 -12.62
N ASP A 149 3.51 -14.75 -13.38
CA ASP A 149 4.47 -13.64 -13.28
C ASP A 149 3.99 -12.45 -14.14
N GLU A 150 3.34 -11.48 -13.49
CA GLU A 150 2.96 -10.23 -14.13
C GLU A 150 4.20 -9.46 -14.62
N MET A 151 4.24 -9.16 -15.92
CA MET A 151 5.30 -8.37 -16.56
C MET A 151 5.35 -6.92 -16.08
N ILE A 152 4.26 -6.44 -15.48
CA ILE A 152 4.10 -5.06 -15.02
C ILE A 152 3.73 -5.12 -13.55
N LYS A 153 4.61 -4.58 -12.70
CA LYS A 153 4.37 -4.50 -11.26
C LYS A 153 4.16 -3.04 -10.89
N VAL A 154 2.93 -2.69 -10.50
CA VAL A 154 2.59 -1.31 -10.11
C VAL A 154 3.24 -0.98 -8.77
N VAL A 155 3.91 0.17 -8.71
CA VAL A 155 4.53 0.71 -7.49
C VAL A 155 3.53 1.65 -6.81
N PHE A 156 3.45 1.57 -5.48
CA PHE A 156 2.50 2.33 -4.66
C PHE A 156 1.04 2.11 -5.09
N SER A 157 0.64 0.84 -5.23
CA SER A 157 -0.66 0.44 -5.77
C SER A 157 -1.87 0.82 -4.89
N GLU A 158 -1.69 1.04 -3.59
CA GLU A 158 -2.78 1.42 -2.68
C GLU A 158 -3.01 2.94 -2.62
N LEU A 159 -1.93 3.73 -2.76
CA LEU A 159 -1.95 5.18 -2.57
C LEU A 159 -1.97 5.98 -3.87
N LEU A 160 -1.33 5.49 -4.94
CA LEU A 160 -1.27 6.14 -6.25
C LEU A 160 -0.93 7.65 -6.14
N PRO A 161 0.29 7.99 -5.68
CA PRO A 161 0.67 9.37 -5.39
C PRO A 161 0.75 10.25 -6.65
N LYS A 162 0.79 11.57 -6.47
CA LYS A 162 0.87 12.54 -7.57
C LYS A 162 2.16 12.37 -8.39
N LYS A 163 2.09 12.79 -9.65
CA LYS A 163 3.20 12.73 -10.62
C LYS A 163 4.52 13.29 -10.07
N ASP A 164 4.49 14.43 -9.37
CA ASP A 164 5.72 15.08 -8.88
C ASP A 164 6.51 14.18 -7.89
N LEU A 165 5.78 13.48 -7.02
CA LEU A 165 6.38 12.50 -6.10
C LEU A 165 6.92 11.29 -6.88
N LEU A 166 6.14 10.78 -7.84
CA LEU A 166 6.57 9.66 -8.69
C LEU A 166 7.83 10.00 -9.49
N VAL A 167 7.94 11.20 -10.04
CA VAL A 167 9.14 11.67 -10.78
C VAL A 167 10.36 11.70 -9.87
N THR A 168 10.20 12.16 -8.62
CA THR A 168 11.29 12.19 -7.63
C THR A 168 11.77 10.78 -7.31
N VAL A 169 10.84 9.87 -6.99
CA VAL A 169 11.14 8.47 -6.70
C VAL A 169 11.79 7.80 -7.92
N TRP A 170 11.26 8.02 -9.13
CA TRP A 170 11.76 7.45 -10.37
C TRP A 170 13.22 7.86 -10.64
N LYS A 171 13.55 9.16 -10.51
CA LYS A 171 14.91 9.66 -10.73
C LYS A 171 15.91 8.98 -9.80
N GLN A 172 15.63 8.99 -8.49
CA GLN A 172 16.52 8.41 -7.49
C GLN A 172 16.60 6.88 -7.59
N SER A 173 15.49 6.21 -7.87
CA SER A 173 15.46 4.77 -8.05
C SER A 173 16.28 4.33 -9.25
N ARG A 174 16.15 5.03 -10.39
CA ARG A 174 16.97 4.73 -11.57
C ARG A 174 18.44 5.01 -11.29
N GLU A 175 18.79 6.12 -10.68
CA GLU A 175 20.19 6.39 -10.30
C GLU A 175 20.78 5.26 -9.44
N MET A 176 20.03 4.73 -8.48
CA MET A 176 20.47 3.62 -7.62
C MET A 176 20.59 2.27 -8.33
N LEU A 177 19.70 1.96 -9.28
CA LEU A 177 19.68 0.67 -9.99
C LEU A 177 20.62 0.65 -11.20
N PHE A 178 20.75 1.79 -11.86
CA PHE A 178 21.28 1.94 -13.22
C PHE A 178 22.45 2.93 -13.29
N GLY A 179 22.71 3.71 -12.23
CA GLY A 179 23.67 4.80 -12.27
C GLY A 179 23.20 6.00 -13.10
N SER A 180 24.06 7.00 -13.23
CA SER A 180 23.75 8.29 -13.84
C SER A 180 23.69 8.30 -15.38
N ASN A 181 24.21 7.26 -16.07
CA ASN A 181 24.59 7.39 -17.48
C ASN A 181 24.09 6.30 -18.45
N LYS A 182 23.26 5.35 -18.03
CA LYS A 182 22.83 4.26 -18.92
C LYS A 182 21.32 4.25 -19.15
N ARG A 183 20.89 4.52 -20.39
CA ARG A 183 19.58 4.06 -20.87
C ARG A 183 19.72 2.58 -21.17
N TYR A 184 19.40 1.69 -20.24
CA TYR A 184 19.73 0.28 -20.38
C TYR A 184 19.07 -0.39 -21.60
N PHE A 185 17.90 0.05 -22.05
CA PHE A 185 17.27 -0.52 -23.23
C PHE A 185 16.82 0.55 -24.24
N ARG A 186 17.14 0.35 -25.52
CA ARG A 186 16.64 1.17 -26.64
C ARG A 186 15.87 0.28 -27.60
N ARG A 187 14.70 0.73 -28.05
CA ARG A 187 14.02 0.12 -29.21
C ARG A 187 14.82 0.47 -30.47
N VAL A 188 15.31 -0.56 -31.14
CA VAL A 188 15.94 -0.45 -32.46
C VAL A 188 14.90 -0.90 -33.49
N PRO A 189 14.54 -0.05 -34.48
CA PRO A 189 13.60 -0.43 -35.54
C PRO A 189 14.03 -1.76 -36.20
N GLY A 190 13.10 -2.72 -36.29
CA GLY A 190 13.36 -4.05 -36.86
C GLY A 190 14.11 -5.04 -35.97
N GLN A 191 14.60 -4.65 -34.78
CA GLN A 191 15.39 -5.53 -33.89
C GLN A 191 14.85 -5.63 -32.44
N GLY A 192 13.78 -4.91 -32.11
CA GLY A 192 13.17 -4.96 -30.77
C GLY A 192 13.95 -4.17 -29.71
N LEU A 193 13.82 -4.56 -28.44
CA LEU A 193 14.53 -3.94 -27.32
C LEU A 193 15.96 -4.51 -27.24
N LYS A 194 16.97 -3.65 -27.33
CA LYS A 194 18.38 -4.02 -27.14
C LYS A 194 18.97 -3.31 -25.93
N LEU A 195 19.89 -4.00 -25.25
CA LEU A 195 20.76 -3.39 -24.25
C LEU A 195 21.61 -2.30 -24.90
N VAL A 196 21.74 -1.15 -24.25
CA VAL A 196 22.68 -0.09 -24.68
C VAL A 196 23.97 -0.31 -23.90
N ASP A 197 25.04 -0.64 -24.63
CA ASP A 197 26.38 -0.84 -24.08
C ASP A 197 26.96 0.46 -23.48
#